data_AF-D4RXR4-F1
#
_entry.id   AF-D4RXR4-F1
#
_cell.length_a   1.000
_cell.length_b   1.000
_cell.length_c   1.000
_cell.angle_alpha   90.00
_cell.angle_beta   90.00
_cell.angle_gamma   90.00
#
_symmetry.space_group_name_H-M   'P 1'
#
loop_
_entity.id
_entity.type
_entity.pdbx_description
1 polymer ?
#
loop_
_entity_poly.entity_id
_entity_poly.type
_entity_poly.pdbx_seq_one_letter_code
_entity_poly.pdbx_strand_id
1 'polypeptide(L)'
;MGSFREKNREGIKEMQENSRETTELGLEMTEQADEINAVLESIELQDEEDVQAISETGQSYQSSFDGAFSEQVESAGEEIEQQGEQIREATGSELENVRSGISKLEQAGGISEIGRDAAEAGQSKLEGSAGEYEGIISDAEGVVDETKQQIESLKSNLSGIFG
;
A
#
# COMPACT_ATOMS: atom_id res chain seq x y z
N MET A 1 -4.32 -4.37 -25.22
CA MET A 1 -5.13 -3.90 -24.09
C MET A 1 -5.73 -5.14 -23.46
N GLY A 2 -5.34 -5.44 -22.22
CA GLY A 2 -5.73 -6.65 -21.48
C GLY A 2 -7.18 -6.64 -21.03
N SER A 3 -7.63 -7.75 -20.47
CA SER A 3 -8.97 -7.84 -19.85
C SER A 3 -9.09 -6.95 -18.61
N PHE A 4 -10.31 -6.63 -18.17
CA PHE A 4 -10.55 -5.82 -16.95
C PHE A 4 -9.78 -6.36 -15.72
N ARG A 5 -9.79 -7.68 -15.54
CA ARG A 5 -9.02 -8.36 -14.47
C ARG A 5 -7.53 -8.19 -14.61
N GLU A 6 -7.02 -8.34 -15.82
CA GLU A 6 -5.59 -8.23 -16.11
C GLU A 6 -5.10 -6.82 -15.79
N LYS A 7 -5.88 -5.79 -16.15
CA LYS A 7 -5.58 -4.40 -15.80
C LYS A 7 -5.51 -4.18 -14.28
N ASN A 8 -6.48 -4.70 -13.52
CA ASN A 8 -6.46 -4.52 -12.06
C ASN A 8 -5.32 -5.32 -11.40
N ARG A 9 -4.99 -6.51 -11.92
CA ARG A 9 -3.82 -7.28 -11.45
C ARG A 9 -2.49 -6.61 -11.79
N GLU A 10 -2.41 -5.93 -12.93
CA GLU A 10 -1.25 -5.12 -13.31
C GLU A 10 -1.11 -3.91 -12.37
N GLY A 11 -2.21 -3.21 -12.07
CA GLY A 11 -2.22 -2.13 -11.09
C GLY A 11 -1.75 -2.58 -9.69
N ILE A 12 -2.17 -3.77 -9.23
CA ILE A 12 -1.67 -4.32 -7.95
C ILE A 12 -0.16 -4.57 -8.00
N LYS A 13 0.38 -5.05 -9.12
CA LYS A 13 1.83 -5.25 -9.26
C LYS A 13 2.59 -3.93 -9.23
N GLU A 14 2.07 -2.91 -9.91
CA GLU A 14 2.64 -1.55 -9.86
C GLU A 14 2.62 -1.01 -8.43
N MET A 15 1.51 -1.20 -7.69
CA MET A 15 1.46 -0.84 -6.26
C MET A 15 2.51 -1.58 -5.42
N GLN A 16 2.72 -2.87 -5.68
CA GLN A 16 3.74 -3.66 -4.97
C GLN A 16 5.16 -3.17 -5.26
N GLU A 17 5.43 -2.75 -6.49
CA GLU A 17 6.72 -2.18 -6.88
C GLU A 17 6.93 -0.82 -6.20
N ASN A 18 5.95 0.08 -6.31
CA ASN A 18 6.00 1.39 -5.66
C ASN A 18 6.12 1.28 -4.13
N SER A 19 5.44 0.31 -3.52
CA SER A 19 5.53 0.01 -2.09
C SER A 19 6.96 -0.37 -1.67
N ARG A 20 7.62 -1.22 -2.45
CA ARG A 20 9.02 -1.59 -2.19
C ARG A 20 9.96 -0.40 -2.34
N GLU A 21 9.82 0.37 -3.42
CA GLU A 21 10.66 1.55 -3.63
C GLU A 21 10.49 2.59 -2.51
N THR A 22 9.24 2.82 -2.09
CA THR A 22 8.91 3.75 -1.00
C THR A 22 9.53 3.33 0.33
N THR A 23 9.47 2.03 0.63
CA THR A 23 9.96 1.47 1.90
C THR A 23 11.48 1.33 1.91
N GLU A 24 12.11 1.03 0.77
CA GLU A 24 13.55 1.09 0.58
C GLU A 24 14.09 2.51 0.79
N LEU A 25 13.42 3.53 0.26
CA LEU A 25 13.80 4.92 0.48
C LEU A 25 13.73 5.31 1.97
N GLY A 26 12.66 4.92 2.65
CA GLY A 26 12.53 5.18 4.10
C GLY A 26 13.56 4.44 4.95
N LEU A 27 13.96 3.23 4.54
CA LEU A 27 15.08 2.50 5.17
C LEU A 27 16.41 3.23 4.98
N GLU A 28 16.70 3.69 3.76
CA GLU A 28 17.93 4.46 3.47
C GLU A 28 17.99 5.74 4.30
N MET A 29 16.88 6.48 4.43
CA MET A 29 16.81 7.66 5.29
C MET A 29 17.09 7.35 6.76
N THR A 30 16.56 6.22 7.26
CA THR A 30 16.78 5.77 8.65
C THR A 30 18.25 5.41 8.88
N GLU A 31 18.86 4.67 7.94
CA GLU A 31 20.28 4.30 8.01
C GLU A 31 21.19 5.54 7.98
N GLN A 32 20.92 6.49 7.10
CA GLN A 32 21.66 7.75 7.03
C GLN A 32 21.54 8.56 8.32
N ALA A 33 20.34 8.63 8.90
CA ALA A 33 20.12 9.31 10.17
C ALA A 33 20.93 8.66 11.30
N ASP A 34 20.90 7.33 11.39
CA ASP A 34 21.66 6.56 12.39
C ASP A 34 23.18 6.80 12.25
N GLU A 35 23.71 6.77 11.03
CA GLU A 35 25.13 7.04 10.78
C GLU A 35 25.54 8.46 11.20
N ILE A 36 24.71 9.46 10.90
CA ILE A 36 24.97 10.84 11.29
C ILE A 36 24.91 10.97 12.82
N ASN A 37 23.92 10.37 13.47
CA ASN A 37 23.81 10.42 14.93
C ASN A 37 25.03 9.78 15.61
N ALA A 38 25.49 8.62 15.13
CA ALA A 38 26.70 7.98 15.64
C ALA A 38 27.95 8.88 15.49
N VAL A 39 28.05 9.64 14.40
CA VAL A 39 29.12 10.63 14.22
C VAL A 39 29.00 11.76 15.25
N LEU A 40 27.81 12.31 15.47
CA LEU A 40 27.58 13.37 16.46
C LEU A 40 27.90 12.90 17.89
N GLU A 41 27.46 11.69 18.27
CA GLU A 41 27.74 11.10 19.58
C GLU A 41 29.22 10.80 19.82
N SER A 42 30.00 10.59 18.75
CA SER A 42 31.44 10.35 18.86
C SER A 42 32.27 11.61 19.16
N ILE A 43 31.66 12.80 19.14
CA ILE A 43 32.34 14.06 19.38
C ILE A 43 32.53 14.26 20.89
N GLU A 44 33.74 14.00 21.38
CA GLU A 44 34.10 14.16 22.79
C GLU A 44 34.38 15.63 23.16
N LEU A 45 33.33 16.34 23.62
CA LEU A 45 33.41 17.74 24.08
C LEU A 45 33.27 17.82 25.60
N GLN A 46 33.89 18.83 26.21
CA GLN A 46 33.83 19.08 27.65
C GLN A 46 33.16 20.41 28.00
N ASP A 47 33.12 21.34 27.05
CA ASP A 47 32.48 22.64 27.22
C ASP A 47 30.97 22.51 27.00
N GLU A 48 30.17 23.06 27.92
CA GLU A 48 28.72 22.95 27.89
C GLU A 48 28.09 23.66 26.69
N GLU A 49 28.68 24.79 26.24
CA GLU A 49 28.19 25.52 25.06
C GLU A 49 28.44 24.69 23.78
N ASP A 50 29.61 24.06 23.68
CA ASP A 50 29.96 23.19 22.54
C ASP A 50 29.08 21.92 22.51
N VAL A 51 28.84 21.28 23.67
CA VAL A 51 27.93 20.12 23.78
C VAL A 51 26.51 20.51 23.37
N GLN A 52 26.04 21.68 23.81
CA GLN A 52 24.73 22.20 23.42
C GLN A 52 24.65 22.43 21.90
N ALA A 53 25.69 22.99 21.28
CA ALA A 53 25.73 23.21 19.84
C ALA A 53 25.60 21.90 19.03
N ILE A 54 26.22 20.80 19.49
CA ILE A 54 26.05 19.48 18.86
C ILE A 54 24.63 18.95 19.03
N SER A 55 24.03 19.11 20.21
CA SER A 55 22.63 18.71 20.44
C SER A 55 21.66 19.49 19.54
N GLU A 56 21.83 20.81 19.41
CA GLU A 56 21.05 21.66 18.50
C GLU A 56 21.24 21.25 17.02
N THR A 57 22.44 20.80 16.67
CA THR A 57 22.74 20.24 15.35
C THR A 57 21.97 18.94 15.11
N GLY A 58 21.94 18.02 16.08
CA GLY A 58 21.14 16.79 16.03
C GLY A 58 19.65 17.07 15.83
N GLN A 59 19.08 18.02 16.58
CA GLN A 59 17.67 18.44 16.41
C GLN A 59 17.40 19.04 15.02
N SER A 60 18.36 19.75 14.45
CA SER A 60 18.27 20.29 13.10
C SER A 60 18.29 19.18 12.04
N TYR A 61 19.11 18.15 12.22
CA TYR A 61 19.07 16.95 11.38
C TYR A 61 17.72 16.24 11.51
N GLN A 62 17.23 15.98 12.73
CA GLN A 62 15.91 15.37 12.95
C GLN A 62 14.81 16.08 12.15
N SER A 63 14.74 17.40 12.29
CA SER A 63 13.73 18.21 11.60
C SER A 63 13.85 18.11 10.07
N SER A 64 15.06 17.98 9.54
CA SER A 64 15.31 17.84 8.10
C SER A 64 14.89 16.46 7.60
N PHE A 65 15.23 15.40 8.34
CA PHE A 65 14.85 14.03 8.03
C PHE A 65 13.34 13.81 8.14
N ASP A 66 12.69 14.31 9.18
CA ASP A 66 11.23 14.25 9.34
C ASP A 66 10.51 14.93 8.17
N GLY A 67 11.01 16.11 7.75
CA GLY A 67 10.47 16.83 6.60
C GLY A 67 10.61 16.04 5.30
N ALA A 68 11.81 15.52 5.02
CA ALA A 68 12.07 14.73 3.82
C ALA A 68 11.28 13.41 3.80
N PHE A 69 11.16 12.75 4.96
CA PHE A 69 10.39 11.52 5.10
C PHE A 69 8.90 11.76 4.83
N SER A 70 8.34 12.86 5.36
CA SER A 70 6.94 13.20 5.10
C SER A 70 6.69 13.53 3.62
N GLU A 71 7.59 14.29 3.02
CA GLU A 71 7.47 14.69 1.61
C GLU A 71 7.64 13.51 0.63
N GLN A 72 8.53 12.57 0.92
CA GLN A 72 8.88 11.51 -0.04
C GLN A 72 8.27 10.16 0.30
N VAL A 73 8.29 9.75 1.56
CA VAL A 73 7.85 8.41 1.98
C VAL A 73 6.36 8.41 2.33
N GLU A 74 5.90 9.34 3.18
CA GLU A 74 4.48 9.39 3.55
C GLU A 74 3.61 9.75 2.35
N SER A 75 4.03 10.74 1.55
CA SER A 75 3.28 11.14 0.35
C SER A 75 3.17 10.01 -0.68
N ALA A 76 4.24 9.23 -0.90
CA ALA A 76 4.18 8.06 -1.77
C ALA A 76 3.29 6.95 -1.19
N GLY A 77 3.31 6.76 0.14
CA GLY A 77 2.38 5.87 0.84
C GLY A 77 0.91 6.26 0.64
N GLU A 78 0.58 7.55 0.69
CA GLU A 78 -0.75 8.06 0.39
C GLU A 78 -1.17 7.82 -1.07
N GLU A 79 -0.24 7.94 -2.02
CA GLU A 79 -0.50 7.62 -3.43
C GLU A 79 -0.82 6.13 -3.62
N ILE A 80 -0.08 5.24 -2.95
CA ILE A 80 -0.34 3.78 -2.98
C ILE A 80 -1.71 3.48 -2.38
N GLU A 81 -2.08 4.13 -1.27
CA GLU A 81 -3.42 4.00 -0.69
C GLU A 81 -4.52 4.42 -1.68
N GLN A 82 -4.35 5.57 -2.34
CA GLN A 82 -5.31 6.06 -3.33
C GLN A 82 -5.44 5.10 -4.53
N GLN A 83 -4.33 4.52 -5.00
CA GLN A 83 -4.35 3.52 -6.06
C GLN A 83 -5.10 2.26 -5.62
N GLY A 84 -4.84 1.78 -4.40
CA GLY A 84 -5.55 0.63 -3.83
C GLY A 84 -7.06 0.85 -3.73
N GLU A 85 -7.48 2.03 -3.29
CA GLU A 85 -8.90 2.39 -3.22
C GLU A 85 -9.55 2.39 -4.61
N GLN A 86 -8.91 2.98 -5.62
CA GLN A 86 -9.44 2.99 -6.99
C GLN A 86 -9.63 1.57 -7.55
N ILE A 87 -8.67 0.67 -7.31
CA ILE A 87 -8.77 -0.72 -7.73
C ILE A 87 -9.90 -1.42 -6.98
N ARG A 88 -10.02 -1.18 -5.67
CA ARG A 88 -11.08 -1.73 -4.83
C ARG A 88 -12.46 -1.29 -5.29
N GLU A 89 -12.68 0.00 -5.50
CA GLU A 89 -13.97 0.55 -5.93
C GLU A 89 -14.37 0.01 -7.31
N ALA A 90 -13.44 0.03 -8.26
CA ALA A 90 -13.70 -0.47 -9.62
C ALA A 90 -14.00 -1.97 -9.61
N THR A 91 -13.22 -2.75 -8.88
CA THR A 91 -13.38 -4.21 -8.79
C THR A 91 -14.63 -4.59 -8.00
N GLY A 92 -14.94 -3.87 -6.93
CA GLY A 92 -16.14 -4.04 -6.11
C GLY A 92 -17.41 -3.78 -6.92
N SER A 93 -17.43 -2.71 -7.72
CA SER A 93 -18.55 -2.41 -8.62
C SER A 93 -18.79 -3.53 -9.63
N GLU A 94 -17.72 -4.11 -10.18
CA GLU A 94 -17.84 -5.24 -11.10
C GLU A 94 -18.28 -6.54 -10.39
N LEU A 95 -17.79 -6.78 -9.17
CA LEU A 95 -18.23 -7.91 -8.34
C LEU A 95 -19.74 -7.85 -8.07
N GLU A 96 -20.29 -6.68 -7.79
CA GLU A 96 -21.74 -6.48 -7.63
C GLU A 96 -22.51 -6.80 -8.92
N ASN A 97 -22.01 -6.36 -10.07
CA ASN A 97 -22.61 -6.68 -11.38
C ASN A 97 -22.60 -8.19 -11.65
N VAL A 98 -21.51 -8.88 -11.33
CA VAL A 98 -21.36 -10.33 -11.48
C VAL A 98 -22.35 -11.06 -10.58
N ARG A 99 -22.45 -10.66 -9.30
CA ARG A 99 -23.42 -11.23 -8.35
C ARG A 99 -24.86 -11.00 -8.80
N SER A 100 -25.17 -9.82 -9.34
CA SER A 100 -26.48 -9.54 -9.96
C SER A 100 -26.74 -10.44 -11.19
N GLY A 101 -25.70 -10.68 -12.00
CA GLY A 101 -25.74 -11.60 -13.14
C GLY A 101 -26.05 -13.04 -12.74
N ILE A 102 -25.43 -13.55 -11.68
CA ILE A 102 -25.70 -14.87 -11.09
C ILE A 102 -27.19 -14.98 -10.72
N SER A 103 -27.72 -14.04 -9.94
CA SER A 103 -29.13 -14.04 -9.53
C SER A 103 -30.12 -13.99 -10.70
N LYS A 104 -29.75 -13.33 -11.81
CA LYS A 104 -30.56 -13.29 -13.04
C LYS A 104 -30.51 -14.60 -13.80
N LEU A 105 -29.35 -15.28 -13.83
CA LEU A 105 -29.23 -16.60 -14.43
C LEU A 105 -30.00 -17.66 -13.65
N GLU A 106 -29.96 -17.61 -12.32
CA GLU A 106 -30.79 -18.46 -11.47
C GLU A 106 -32.28 -18.31 -11.80
N GLN A 107 -32.78 -17.06 -11.91
CA GLN A 107 -34.15 -16.78 -12.34
C GLN A 107 -34.44 -17.32 -13.74
N ALA A 108 -33.53 -17.13 -14.70
CA ALA A 108 -33.70 -17.62 -16.07
C ALA A 108 -33.77 -19.16 -16.13
N GLY A 109 -32.95 -19.85 -15.35
CA GLY A 109 -32.97 -21.31 -15.22
C GLY A 109 -34.28 -21.83 -14.63
N GLY A 110 -34.95 -21.03 -13.79
CA GLY A 110 -36.29 -21.34 -13.26
C GLY A 110 -37.45 -21.14 -14.25
N ILE A 111 -37.25 -20.44 -15.37
CA ILE A 111 -38.31 -20.19 -16.37
C ILE A 111 -38.54 -21.40 -17.27
N SER A 112 -37.49 -22.15 -17.62
CA SER A 112 -37.57 -23.24 -18.58
C SER A 112 -36.58 -24.35 -18.26
N GLU A 113 -37.07 -25.58 -18.16
CA GLU A 113 -36.23 -26.78 -18.02
C GLU A 113 -35.28 -26.97 -19.21
N ILE A 114 -35.66 -26.53 -20.42
CA ILE A 114 -34.82 -26.65 -21.62
C ILE A 114 -33.57 -25.76 -21.51
N GLY A 115 -33.70 -24.57 -20.91
CA GLY A 115 -32.62 -23.60 -20.77
C GLY A 115 -31.84 -23.69 -19.46
N ARG A 116 -32.28 -24.57 -18.54
CA ARG A 116 -31.75 -24.64 -17.17
C ARG A 116 -30.25 -24.94 -17.12
N ASP A 117 -29.81 -25.98 -17.82
CA ASP A 117 -28.39 -26.36 -17.83
C ASP A 117 -27.49 -25.24 -18.37
N ALA A 118 -27.99 -24.46 -19.35
CA ALA A 118 -27.25 -23.33 -19.90
C ALA A 118 -27.15 -22.18 -18.90
N ALA A 119 -28.22 -21.91 -18.13
CA ALA A 119 -28.22 -20.92 -17.07
C ALA A 119 -27.28 -21.31 -15.92
N GLU A 120 -27.33 -22.58 -15.48
CA GLU A 120 -26.44 -23.14 -14.44
C GLU A 120 -24.96 -23.07 -14.87
N ALA A 121 -24.64 -23.40 -16.13
CA ALA A 121 -23.29 -23.28 -16.66
C ALA A 121 -22.79 -21.83 -16.71
N GLY A 122 -23.68 -20.87 -17.03
CA GLY A 122 -23.37 -19.44 -16.97
C GLY A 122 -23.12 -18.96 -15.54
N GLN A 123 -23.96 -19.39 -14.60
CA GLN A 123 -23.84 -19.07 -13.19
C GLN A 123 -22.48 -19.53 -12.63
N SER A 124 -22.10 -20.78 -12.88
CA SER A 124 -20.83 -21.33 -12.40
C SER A 124 -19.61 -20.53 -12.89
N LYS A 125 -19.65 -20.02 -14.14
CA LYS A 125 -18.58 -19.15 -14.65
C LYS A 125 -18.54 -17.79 -13.95
N LEU A 126 -19.70 -17.22 -13.65
CA LEU A 126 -19.80 -15.96 -12.92
C LEU A 126 -19.38 -16.12 -11.45
N GLU A 127 -19.67 -17.26 -10.82
CA GLU A 127 -19.19 -17.57 -9.47
C GLU A 127 -17.66 -17.64 -9.42
N GLY A 128 -17.03 -18.33 -10.38
CA GLY A 128 -15.56 -18.31 -10.50
C GLY A 128 -15.01 -16.90 -10.74
N SER A 129 -15.75 -16.08 -11.50
CA SER A 129 -15.41 -14.67 -11.74
C SER A 129 -15.48 -13.82 -10.47
N ALA A 130 -16.52 -14.02 -9.65
CA ALA A 130 -16.70 -13.32 -8.39
C ALA A 130 -15.54 -13.61 -7.43
N GLY A 131 -15.14 -14.88 -7.29
CA GLY A 131 -14.00 -15.26 -6.46
C GLY A 131 -12.68 -14.62 -6.93
N GLU A 132 -12.47 -14.47 -8.24
CA GLU A 132 -11.29 -13.76 -8.75
C GLU A 132 -11.31 -12.26 -8.41
N TYR A 133 -12.48 -11.61 -8.43
CA TYR A 133 -12.60 -10.20 -8.06
C TYR A 133 -12.42 -9.98 -6.56
N GLU A 134 -12.94 -10.89 -5.73
CA GLU A 134 -12.69 -10.90 -4.27
C GLU A 134 -11.18 -11.03 -3.97
N GLY A 135 -10.47 -11.90 -4.70
CA GLY A 135 -9.02 -12.03 -4.58
C GLY A 135 -8.27 -10.74 -4.94
N ILE A 136 -8.64 -10.09 -6.06
CA ILE A 136 -8.05 -8.81 -6.47
C ILE A 136 -8.26 -7.72 -5.41
N ILE A 137 -9.47 -7.63 -4.82
CA ILE A 137 -9.75 -6.67 -3.75
C ILE A 137 -8.86 -6.95 -2.54
N SER A 138 -8.80 -8.21 -2.09
CA SER A 138 -7.99 -8.61 -0.95
C SER A 138 -6.50 -8.36 -1.16
N ASP A 139 -6.00 -8.59 -2.38
CA ASP A 139 -4.60 -8.34 -2.73
C ASP A 139 -4.28 -6.84 -2.69
N ALA A 140 -5.16 -5.99 -3.22
CA ALA A 140 -4.99 -4.54 -3.18
C ALA A 140 -4.99 -3.99 -1.74
N GLU A 141 -5.94 -4.44 -0.91
CA GLU A 141 -6.02 -4.06 0.52
C GLU A 141 -4.78 -4.52 1.28
N GLY A 142 -4.31 -5.75 1.02
CA GLY A 142 -3.11 -6.30 1.66
C GLY A 142 -1.85 -5.47 1.38
N VAL A 143 -1.66 -5.01 0.14
CA VAL A 143 -0.52 -4.16 -0.22
C VAL A 143 -0.59 -2.80 0.49
N VAL A 144 -1.76 -2.18 0.55
CA VAL A 144 -1.95 -0.89 1.24
C VAL A 144 -1.66 -1.03 2.73
N ASP A 145 -2.22 -2.05 3.38
CA ASP A 145 -2.04 -2.27 4.82
C ASP A 145 -0.58 -2.56 5.18
N GLU A 146 0.09 -3.41 4.39
CA GLU A 146 1.51 -3.70 4.58
C GLU A 146 2.37 -2.44 4.42
N THR A 147 2.12 -1.66 3.36
CA THR A 147 2.87 -0.42 3.09
C THR A 147 2.71 0.58 4.24
N LYS A 148 1.49 0.81 4.71
CA LYS A 148 1.21 1.72 5.83
C LYS A 148 1.95 1.31 7.10
N GLN A 149 1.89 0.02 7.46
CA GLN A 149 2.58 -0.49 8.65
C GLN A 149 4.09 -0.31 8.54
N GLN A 150 4.67 -0.54 7.37
CA GLN A 150 6.10 -0.34 7.15
C GLN A 150 6.48 1.14 7.26
N ILE A 151 5.73 2.06 6.63
CA ILE A 151 5.96 3.50 6.72
C ILE A 151 5.85 3.99 8.18
N GLU A 152 4.83 3.56 8.92
CA GLU A 152 4.66 3.90 10.33
C GLU A 152 5.85 3.41 11.18
N SER A 153 6.33 2.18 10.93
CA SER A 153 7.50 1.65 11.62
C SER A 153 8.77 2.44 11.31
N LEU A 154 8.98 2.81 10.04
CA LEU A 154 10.14 3.58 9.60
C LEU A 154 10.11 4.99 10.20
N LYS A 155 8.95 5.65 10.20
CA LYS A 155 8.75 6.94 10.85
C LYS A 155 9.05 6.89 12.35
N SER A 156 8.54 5.85 13.03
CA SER A 156 8.81 5.66 14.46
C SER A 156 10.29 5.50 14.74
N ASN A 157 11.01 4.72 13.92
CA ASN A 157 12.45 4.55 14.06
C ASN A 157 13.19 5.87 13.84
N LEU A 158 12.90 6.56 12.74
CA LEU A 158 13.54 7.83 12.38
C LEU A 158 13.35 8.91 13.44
N SER A 159 12.15 9.02 14.03
CA SER A 159 11.82 10.06 15.02
C SER A 159 12.61 9.98 16.34
N GLY A 160 13.25 8.84 16.61
CA GLY A 160 13.98 8.58 17.84
C GLY A 160 15.50 8.63 17.72
N ILE A 161 16.04 8.95 16.53
CA ILE A 161 17.49 8.81 16.27
C ILE A 161 18.29 9.95 16.89
N PHE A 162 17.85 11.19 16.74
CA PHE A 162 18.58 12.37 17.22
C PHE A 162 18.02 12.94 18.55
N GLY A 163 17.13 12.19 19.21
CA GLY A 163 16.33 12.63 20.36
C GLY A 163 16.77 12.08 21.71
#